data_AF-A0A6H9I7M5-F1
#
_entry.id   AF-A0A6H9I7M5-F1
#
_cell.length_a   1.000
_cell.length_b   1.000
_cell.length_c   1.000
_cell.angle_alpha   90.00
_cell.angle_beta   90.00
_cell.angle_gamma   90.00
#
_symmetry.space_group_name_H-M   'P 1'
#
loop_
_entity.id
_entity.type
_entity.pdbx_description
1 polymer ?
#
loop_
_entity_poly.entity_id
_entity_poly.type
_entity_poly.pdbx_seq_one_letter_code
_entity_poly.pdbx_strand_id
1 'polypeptide(L)'
;MQLALHGVDFTSAPSRRKPVTVASGRIESAALREACIADPAADRLDAVLCLAQAAWGWQRRSRRYGLPEEVDPVEGWIVSVPVDADRTT
;
A
#
# COMPACT_ATOMS: atom_id res chain seq x y z
N MET A 1 -16.24 -7.76 -16.82
CA MET A 1 -15.11 -8.12 -15.93
C MET A 1 -14.75 -6.90 -15.10
N GLN A 2 -14.60 -7.05 -13.78
CA GLN A 2 -14.08 -5.98 -12.91
C GLN A 2 -12.57 -6.13 -12.82
N LEU A 3 -11.83 -5.07 -13.15
CA LEU A 3 -10.37 -5.05 -13.08
C LEU A 3 -9.95 -4.82 -11.63
N ALA A 4 -9.29 -5.80 -11.02
CA ALA A 4 -8.63 -5.62 -9.74
C ALA A 4 -7.25 -4.98 -9.95
N LEU A 5 -6.90 -4.04 -9.07
CA LEU A 5 -5.63 -3.35 -9.05
C LEU A 5 -4.78 -3.91 -7.91
N HIS A 6 -3.55 -4.32 -8.24
CA HIS A 6 -2.57 -4.79 -7.26
C HIS A 6 -1.33 -3.90 -7.32
N GLY A 7 -1.04 -3.18 -6.23
CA GLY A 7 0.25 -2.52 -6.02
C GLY A 7 1.16 -3.47 -5.23
N VAL A 8 2.37 -3.74 -5.72
CA VAL A 8 3.33 -4.65 -5.09
C VAL A 8 4.57 -3.88 -4.69
N ASP A 9 4.87 -3.85 -3.39
CA ASP A 9 6.10 -3.27 -2.87
C ASP A 9 7.19 -4.35 -2.78
N PHE A 10 8.23 -4.20 -3.61
CA PHE A 10 9.35 -5.13 -3.67
C PHE A 10 10.47 -4.68 -2.74
N THR A 11 10.92 -5.59 -1.88
CA THR A 11 12.18 -5.46 -1.14
C THR A 11 13.26 -6.30 -1.80
N SER A 12 14.49 -5.77 -1.86
CA SER A 12 15.64 -6.51 -2.39
C SER A 12 16.11 -7.65 -1.46
N ALA A 13 15.65 -7.66 -0.21
CA ALA A 13 15.99 -8.67 0.79
C ALA A 13 14.72 -9.16 1.51
N PRO A 14 13.84 -9.91 0.82
CA PRO A 14 12.61 -10.42 1.41
C PRO A 14 12.92 -11.36 2.58
N SER A 15 12.31 -11.09 3.72
CA SER A 15 12.48 -11.88 4.95
C SER A 15 11.21 -11.88 5.77
N ARG A 16 11.17 -12.67 6.86
CA ARG A 16 10.03 -12.66 7.80
C ARG A 16 9.75 -11.28 8.39
N ARG A 17 10.78 -10.46 8.59
CA ARG A 17 10.66 -9.11 9.17
C ARG A 17 10.35 -8.03 8.12
N LYS A 18 10.60 -8.31 6.83
CA LYS A 18 10.37 -7.40 5.70
C LYS A 18 9.78 -8.20 4.53
N PRO A 19 8.48 -8.54 4.55
CA PRO A 19 7.84 -9.29 3.47
C PRO A 19 7.63 -8.42 2.23
N VAL A 20 7.44 -9.05 1.07
CA VAL A 20 6.85 -8.40 -0.11
C VAL A 20 5.38 -8.11 0.21
N THR A 21 4.96 -6.86 0.04
CA THR A 21 3.60 -6.42 0.41
C THR A 21 2.76 -6.17 -0.83
N VAL A 22 1.51 -6.63 -0.81
CA VAL A 22 0.54 -6.37 -1.89
C VAL A 22 -0.64 -5.57 -1.35
N ALA A 23 -0.85 -4.38 -1.91
CA ALA A 23 -2.09 -3.62 -1.74
C ALA A 23 -3.05 -3.98 -2.87
N SER A 24 -4.28 -4.41 -2.53
CA SER A 24 -5.30 -4.75 -3.51
C SER A 24 -6.48 -3.80 -3.41
N GLY A 25 -6.98 -3.33 -4.55
CA GLY A 25 -8.07 -2.37 -4.59
C GLY A 25 -8.73 -2.30 -5.96
N ARG A 26 -9.60 -1.30 -6.12
CA ARG A 26 -10.37 -1.08 -7.34
C ARG A 26 -10.47 0.41 -7.61
N ILE A 27 -10.41 0.76 -8.88
CA ILE A 27 -10.66 2.12 -9.36
C ILE A 27 -12.02 2.11 -10.06
N GLU A 28 -13.03 2.69 -9.40
CA GLU A 28 -14.40 2.77 -9.93
C GLU A 28 -14.53 3.85 -11.02
N SER A 29 -13.68 4.89 -10.99
CA SER A 29 -13.64 5.91 -12.04
C SER A 29 -12.99 5.34 -13.30
N ALA A 30 -13.77 5.22 -14.38
CA ALA A 30 -13.25 4.76 -15.67
C ALA A 30 -12.12 5.64 -16.20
N ALA A 31 -12.28 6.97 -16.12
CA ALA A 31 -11.25 7.91 -16.58
C ALA A 31 -9.93 7.75 -15.80
N LEU A 32 -10.00 7.57 -14.47
CA LEU A 32 -8.80 7.37 -13.65
C LEU A 32 -8.15 6.02 -13.96
N ARG A 33 -8.95 4.98 -14.14
CA ARG A 33 -8.45 3.65 -14.49
C ARG A 33 -7.71 3.67 -15.82
N GLU A 34 -8.30 4.27 -16.86
CA GLU A 34 -7.64 4.37 -18.17
C GLU A 34 -6.37 5.22 -18.10
N ALA A 35 -6.37 6.31 -17.32
CA ALA A 35 -5.18 7.14 -17.12
C ALA A 35 -4.03 6.37 -16.44
N CYS A 36 -4.33 5.51 -15.46
CA CYS A 36 -3.35 4.64 -14.82
C CYS A 36 -2.84 3.55 -15.77
N ILE A 37 -3.72 2.91 -16.56
CA ILE A 37 -3.33 1.86 -17.52
C ILE A 37 -2.45 2.43 -18.64
N ALA A 38 -2.76 3.65 -19.11
CA ALA A 38 -2.01 4.32 -20.16
C ALA A 38 -0.64 4.84 -19.70
N ASP A 39 -0.29 4.70 -18.42
CA ASP A 39 0.99 5.12 -17.85
C ASP A 39 1.96 3.94 -17.75
N PRO A 40 2.93 3.81 -18.68
CA PRO A 40 3.87 2.69 -18.67
C PRO A 40 4.84 2.71 -17.48
N ALA A 41 5.07 3.88 -16.87
CA ALA A 41 5.92 4.01 -15.69
C ALA A 41 5.15 3.71 -14.40
N ALA A 42 3.82 3.62 -14.46
CA ALA A 42 2.92 3.49 -13.32
C ALA A 42 2.97 4.67 -12.31
N ASP A 43 3.53 5.82 -12.66
CA ASP A 43 3.63 6.99 -11.77
C ASP A 43 2.25 7.45 -11.26
N ARG A 44 1.24 7.47 -12.14
CA ARG A 44 -0.14 7.82 -11.75
C ARG A 44 -0.75 6.83 -10.78
N LEU A 45 -0.48 5.54 -10.99
CA LEU A 45 -0.94 4.49 -10.10
C LEU A 45 -0.28 4.66 -8.72
N ASP A 46 1.03 4.86 -8.69
CA ASP A 46 1.79 5.09 -7.46
C ASP A 46 1.30 6.33 -6.71
N ALA A 47 1.01 7.43 -7.43
CA ALA A 47 0.46 8.65 -6.83
C ALA A 47 -0.92 8.42 -6.20
N VAL A 48 -1.81 7.67 -6.87
CA VAL A 48 -3.14 7.33 -6.32
C VAL A 48 -3.02 6.45 -5.07
N LEU A 49 -2.17 5.42 -5.11
CA LEU A 49 -1.95 4.54 -3.97
C LEU A 49 -1.32 5.30 -2.79
N CYS A 50 -0.31 6.14 -3.07
CA CYS A 50 0.33 7.00 -2.07
C CYS A 50 -0.68 7.94 -1.40
N LEU A 51 -1.55 8.60 -2.17
CA LEU A 51 -2.59 9.47 -1.62
C LEU A 51 -3.60 8.70 -0.76
N ALA A 52 -4.02 7.51 -1.21
CA ALA A 52 -4.93 6.66 -0.44
C ALA A 52 -4.31 6.22 0.90
N GLN A 53 -3.03 5.82 0.89
CA GLN A 53 -2.28 5.45 2.09
C GLN A 53 -2.08 6.65 3.02
N ALA A 54 -1.72 7.82 2.49
CA ALA A 54 -1.59 9.05 3.27
C ALA A 54 -2.91 9.44 3.95
N ALA A 55 -4.03 9.38 3.22
CA ALA A 55 -5.35 9.63 3.78
C ALA A 55 -5.74 8.61 4.86
N TRP A 56 -5.41 7.32 4.65
CA TRP A 56 -5.63 6.27 5.65
C TRP A 56 -4.80 6.51 6.92
N GLY A 57 -3.52 6.84 6.78
CA GLY A 57 -2.64 7.12 7.92
C GLY A 57 -3.09 8.37 8.68
N TRP A 58 -3.43 9.45 7.97
CA TRP A 58 -3.87 10.71 8.57
C TRP A 58 -5.13 10.57 9.42
N GLN A 59 -6.09 9.77 8.96
CA GLN A 59 -7.31 9.45 9.73
C GLN A 59 -7.00 8.75 11.06
N ARG A 60 -5.84 8.09 11.18
CA ARG A 60 -5.37 7.37 12.37
C ARG A 60 -4.22 8.07 13.07
N ARG A 61 -3.96 9.36 12.80
CA ARG A 61 -2.82 10.09 13.38
C ARG A 61 -2.76 10.06 14.92
N SER A 62 -3.92 10.02 15.60
CA SER A 62 -3.99 9.89 17.07
C SER A 62 -3.66 8.49 17.59
N ARG A 63 -3.57 7.49 16.71
CA ARG A 63 -3.24 6.08 17.00
C ARG A 63 -1.98 5.67 16.24
N ARG A 64 -0.92 6.48 16.34
CA ARG A 64 0.37 6.28 15.64
C ARG A 64 0.23 6.04 14.13
N TYR A 65 -0.68 6.76 13.45
CA TYR A 65 -0.97 6.55 12.02
C TYR A 65 -1.46 5.13 11.66
N GLY A 66 -1.91 4.34 12.64
CA GLY A 66 -2.24 2.94 12.46
C GLY A 66 -1.04 1.99 12.47
N LEU A 67 0.14 2.48 12.87
CA LEU A 67 1.35 1.68 13.01
C LEU A 67 1.37 0.92 14.35
N PRO A 68 2.03 -0.25 14.39
CA PRO A 68 2.26 -1.05 15.60
C PRO A 68 3.21 -0.34 16.57
N GLU A 69 3.27 -0.80 17.81
CA GLU A 69 4.18 -0.20 18.81
C GLU A 69 5.64 -0.63 18.62
N GLU A 70 5.85 -1.78 17.98
CA GLU A 70 7.16 -2.40 17.73
C GLU A 70 7.88 -1.77 16.53
N VAL A 71 7.18 -0.94 15.77
CA VAL A 71 7.71 -0.24 14.60
C VAL A 71 8.67 0.86 15.04
N ASP A 72 9.92 0.79 14.56
CA ASP A 72 10.96 1.79 14.81
C ASP A 72 10.55 3.14 14.17
N PRO A 73 10.39 4.22 14.96
CA PRO A 73 9.95 5.52 14.46
C PRO A 73 10.96 6.22 13.55
N VAL A 74 12.22 5.75 13.50
CA VAL A 74 13.28 6.33 12.65
C VAL A 74 13.38 5.61 11.30
N GLU A 75 12.97 4.34 11.21
CA GLU A 75 12.86 3.66 9.90
C GLU A 75 11.63 4.17 9.12
N GLY A 76 11.72 4.19 7.79
CA GLY A 76 10.58 4.48 6.93
C GLY A 76 9.64 3.27 6.88
N TRP A 77 8.37 3.48 7.22
CA TRP A 77 7.34 2.42 7.20
C TRP A 77 6.16 2.77 6.31
N ILE A 78 5.65 1.76 5.62
CA ILE A 78 4.42 1.85 4.83
C ILE A 78 3.23 1.67 5.76
N VAL A 79 2.37 2.69 5.82
CA VAL A 79 1.10 2.61 6.53
C VAL A 79 0.17 1.61 5.85
N SER A 80 -0.75 0.99 6.60
CA SER A 80 -1.73 -0.01 6.15
C SER A 80 -1.26 -1.47 6.02
N VAL A 81 -0.02 -1.79 6.38
CA VAL A 81 0.44 -3.19 6.46
C VAL A 81 0.02 -3.79 7.82
N PRO A 82 -0.75 -4.89 7.87
CA PRO A 82 -1.05 -5.58 9.12
C PRO A 82 0.22 -6.18 9.75
N VAL A 83 0.31 -6.14 11.08
CA VAL A 83 1.44 -6.70 11.86
C VAL A 83 1.41 -8.22 11.87
N ASP A 84 0.21 -8.77 11.80
CA ASP A 84 -0.04 -10.20 11.79
C ASP A 84 -0.44 -10.64 10.39
N ALA A 85 0.54 -10.73 9.49
CA ALA A 85 0.46 -11.69 8.41
C ALA A 85 0.75 -13.08 8.99
N ASP A 86 -0.07 -13.54 9.95
CA ASP A 86 -0.04 -14.93 10.34
C ASP A 86 -0.53 -15.73 9.14
N ARG A 87 0.45 -16.39 8.53
CA ARG A 87 0.30 -17.26 7.38
C ARG A 87 -0.42 -18.51 7.85
N THR A 88 -1.75 -18.47 7.88
CA THR A 88 -2.52 -19.70 7.94
C THR A 88 -3.33 -19.86 6.66
N THR A 89 -2.82 -20.78 5.83
CA THR A 89 -3.35 -21.36 4.57
C THR A 89 -2.96 -20.65 3.28
#